data_AF-Q1QRE9-F1
#
_entry.id   AF-Q1QRE9-F1
#
_cell.length_a   1.000
_cell.length_b   1.000
_cell.length_c   1.000
_cell.angle_alpha   90.00
_cell.angle_beta   90.00
_cell.angle_gamma   90.00
#
_symmetry.space_group_name_H-M   'P 1'
#
loop_
_entity.id
_entity.type
_entity.pdbx_description
1 polymer ?
#
loop_
_entity_poly.entity_id
_entity_poly.type
_entity_poly.pdbx_seq_one_letter_code
_entity_poly.pdbx_strand_id
1 'polypeptide(L)'
;MKLQTIKCSDGYFLKDAVGLRFGKEDVTATWNREWFKVSSVEGRQVYRVTLATQRLSGYSLKPEFVATDAMPSSVGVDFFAYSDDKQNNAHLRGLYEPTYEPVPEKAEPIEIELEIIATVDGELVQKAMNFPVYGTYSHEGKRWSVTEQSIQVSLLDRITAPSLLHQEVPCQLSSEDSFKIIRTHVKDNIDPKVAAITSDYDFCLTVQKKIKLAEPEPYTRDANFSFFGRRRKPRMVTDYRTERKLVVYETAPLRGGEVYKGYTKTEPFTGHNVQELKQNIEAYLKELMAEINKPLVDCPNCKGHGVMTA
;
A
#
# COMPACT_ATOMS: atom_id res chain seq x y z
N MET A 1 -0.01 16.89 -32.36
CA MET A 1 -0.50 15.97 -31.31
C MET A 1 -1.22 16.80 -30.25
N LYS A 2 -2.46 16.45 -29.87
CA LYS A 2 -3.21 17.22 -28.85
C LYS A 2 -2.97 16.63 -27.47
N LEU A 3 -2.63 17.46 -26.49
CA LEU A 3 -2.35 17.06 -25.11
C LEU A 3 -3.31 17.77 -24.13
N GLN A 4 -3.96 16.98 -23.29
CA GLN A 4 -4.73 17.52 -22.17
C GLN A 4 -3.78 18.06 -21.09
N THR A 5 -4.07 19.26 -20.62
CA THR A 5 -3.17 20.03 -19.76
C THR A 5 -3.92 20.61 -18.57
N ILE A 6 -3.31 20.52 -17.39
CA ILE A 6 -3.74 21.22 -16.19
C ILE A 6 -2.69 22.28 -15.86
N LYS A 7 -3.14 23.54 -15.74
CA LYS A 7 -2.28 24.67 -15.40
C LYS A 7 -2.30 24.90 -13.90
N CYS A 8 -1.13 24.95 -13.27
CA CYS A 8 -0.94 25.27 -11.86
C CYS A 8 0.00 26.46 -11.71
N SER A 9 0.16 27.01 -10.51
CA SER A 9 1.11 28.11 -10.28
C SER A 9 2.57 27.68 -10.44
N ASP A 10 2.85 26.40 -10.21
CA ASP A 10 4.19 25.80 -10.22
C ASP A 10 4.52 25.06 -11.54
N GLY A 11 3.65 25.15 -12.54
CA GLY A 11 3.89 24.61 -13.87
C GLY A 11 2.66 24.01 -14.53
N TYR A 12 2.91 23.06 -15.43
CA TYR A 12 1.89 22.42 -16.25
C TYR A 12 1.97 20.91 -16.08
N PHE A 13 0.80 20.28 -15.96
CA PHE A 13 0.66 18.84 -15.94
C PHE A 13 0.06 18.37 -17.25
N LEU A 14 0.77 17.50 -17.95
CA LEU A 14 0.47 17.04 -19.28
C LEU A 14 0.11 15.56 -19.25
N LYS A 15 -1.04 15.21 -19.81
CA LYS A 15 -1.46 13.82 -19.93
C LYS A 15 -0.71 13.12 -21.07
N ASP A 16 -0.26 11.89 -20.86
CA ASP A 16 0.38 11.01 -21.86
C ASP A 16 1.64 11.63 -22.51
N ALA A 17 2.36 12.49 -21.79
CA ALA A 17 3.54 13.19 -22.29
C ALA A 17 4.85 12.36 -22.17
N VAL A 18 4.76 11.04 -22.09
CA VAL A 18 5.92 10.14 -21.97
C VAL A 18 6.89 10.36 -23.13
N GLY A 19 8.17 10.55 -22.82
CA GLY A 19 9.22 10.73 -23.81
C GLY A 19 9.15 12.06 -24.56
N LEU A 20 8.40 13.04 -24.06
CA LEU A 20 8.43 14.41 -24.57
C LEU A 20 9.44 15.26 -23.80
N ARG A 21 10.12 16.15 -24.53
CA ARG A 21 11.06 17.15 -24.00
C ARG A 21 10.65 18.52 -24.49
N PHE A 22 10.56 19.48 -23.57
CA PHE A 22 10.14 20.86 -23.83
C PHE A 22 11.37 21.77 -23.79
N GLY A 23 11.93 22.07 -24.97
CA GLY A 23 13.21 22.75 -25.10
C GLY A 23 14.35 21.89 -24.54
N LYS A 24 14.87 22.26 -23.38
CA LYS A 24 15.93 21.51 -22.66
C LYS A 24 15.39 20.73 -21.44
N GLU A 25 14.10 20.83 -21.15
CA GLU A 25 13.50 20.25 -19.95
C GLU A 25 12.76 18.96 -20.30
N ASP A 26 13.13 17.88 -19.62
CA ASP A 26 12.39 16.62 -19.66
C ASP A 26 11.16 16.71 -18.77
N VAL A 27 10.08 16.04 -19.18
CA VAL A 27 8.90 15.92 -18.32
C VAL A 27 9.20 15.00 -17.13
N THR A 28 8.63 15.32 -15.97
CA THR A 28 8.80 14.53 -14.73
C THR A 28 7.55 13.73 -14.43
N ALA A 29 7.71 12.45 -14.09
CA ALA A 29 6.57 11.59 -13.74
C ALA A 29 5.91 12.07 -12.45
N THR A 30 4.57 12.01 -12.38
CA THR A 30 3.82 12.23 -11.14
C THR A 30 3.44 10.91 -10.48
N TRP A 31 2.75 10.94 -9.33
CA TRP A 31 2.15 9.76 -8.71
C TRP A 31 1.15 9.04 -9.64
N ASN A 32 0.54 9.79 -10.56
CA ASN A 32 -0.33 9.26 -11.59
C ASN A 32 0.47 9.03 -12.87
N ARG A 33 0.55 7.77 -13.31
CA ARG A 33 1.35 7.34 -14.46
C ARG A 33 0.93 7.99 -15.78
N GLU A 34 -0.29 8.50 -15.86
CA GLU A 34 -0.80 9.20 -17.04
C GLU A 34 -0.34 10.66 -17.09
N TRP A 35 0.06 11.26 -15.98
CA TRP A 35 0.34 12.70 -15.89
C TRP A 35 1.80 12.99 -15.63
N PHE A 36 2.34 13.97 -16.35
CA PHE A 36 3.73 14.41 -16.25
C PHE A 36 3.82 15.92 -16.02
N LYS A 37 4.75 16.35 -15.17
CA LYS A 37 4.95 17.75 -14.82
C LYS A 37 6.08 18.37 -15.66
N VAL A 38 5.86 19.60 -16.12
CA VAL A 38 6.87 20.48 -16.74
C VAL A 38 6.73 21.88 -16.15
N SER A 39 7.85 22.57 -15.91
CA SER A 39 7.82 23.91 -15.30
C SER A 39 7.21 24.97 -16.21
N SER A 40 7.47 24.89 -17.52
CA SER A 40 6.98 25.85 -18.50
C SER A 40 6.86 25.25 -19.89
N VAL A 41 5.79 25.60 -20.58
CA VAL A 41 5.49 25.17 -21.96
C VAL A 41 5.56 26.32 -22.96
N GLU A 42 5.46 27.57 -22.50
CA GLU A 42 5.32 28.73 -23.37
C GLU A 42 6.61 29.01 -24.18
N GLY A 43 6.46 29.13 -25.50
CA GLY A 43 7.55 29.50 -26.42
C GLY A 43 8.62 28.42 -26.64
N ARG A 44 8.40 27.18 -26.17
CA ARG A 44 9.39 26.09 -26.28
C ARG A 44 9.08 25.15 -27.44
N GLN A 45 10.11 24.80 -28.21
CA GLN A 45 10.03 23.73 -29.19
C GLN A 45 9.94 22.38 -28.47
N VAL A 46 9.07 21.50 -28.94
CA VAL A 46 8.83 20.19 -28.33
C VAL A 46 9.48 19.10 -29.16
N TYR A 47 10.16 18.19 -28.48
CA TYR A 47 10.84 17.06 -29.09
C TYR A 47 10.26 15.76 -28.54
N ARG A 48 10.08 14.76 -29.41
CA ARG A 48 9.93 13.37 -28.99
C ARG A 48 11.32 12.75 -28.90
N VAL A 49 11.66 12.31 -27.71
CA VAL A 49 12.96 11.71 -27.39
C VAL A 49 12.79 10.20 -27.38
N THR A 50 13.52 9.53 -28.27
CA THR A 50 13.72 8.09 -28.23
C THR A 50 15.05 7.82 -27.55
N LEU A 51 15.01 7.25 -26.35
CA LEU A 51 16.21 6.95 -25.56
C LEU A 51 17.15 6.01 -26.32
N ALA A 52 18.44 6.13 -26.04
CA ALA A 52 19.43 5.20 -26.56
C ALA A 52 19.10 3.77 -26.09
N THR A 53 18.99 2.86 -27.05
CA THR A 53 18.67 1.45 -26.79
C THR A 53 19.67 0.56 -27.49
N GLN A 54 19.73 -0.69 -27.09
CA GLN A 54 20.50 -1.71 -27.79
C GLN A 54 19.54 -2.53 -28.65
N ARG A 55 19.79 -2.56 -29.95
CA ARG A 55 19.04 -3.41 -30.88
C ARG A 55 19.84 -4.68 -31.10
N LEU A 56 19.18 -5.83 -30.98
CA LEU A 56 19.79 -7.11 -31.37
C LEU A 56 20.18 -7.03 -32.85
N SER A 57 21.47 -7.11 -33.13
CA SER A 57 22.02 -7.05 -34.49
C SER A 57 22.37 -8.43 -35.04
N GLY A 58 22.62 -9.39 -34.15
CA GLY A 58 22.87 -10.77 -34.54
C GLY A 58 23.28 -11.62 -33.35
N TYR A 59 24.07 -12.65 -33.66
CA TYR A 59 24.65 -13.54 -32.67
C TYR A 59 26.10 -13.86 -33.04
N SER A 60 26.99 -13.91 -32.05
CA SER A 60 28.38 -14.33 -32.20
C SER A 60 28.61 -15.68 -31.54
N LEU A 61 29.39 -16.55 -32.17
CA LEU A 61 29.75 -17.84 -31.60
C LEU A 61 30.56 -17.63 -30.31
N LYS A 62 30.24 -18.37 -29.24
CA LYS A 62 31.00 -18.28 -27.99
C LYS A 62 32.46 -18.63 -28.22
N PRO A 63 33.40 -17.99 -27.52
CA PRO A 63 34.84 -18.18 -27.73
C PRO A 63 35.33 -19.61 -27.46
N GLU A 64 34.53 -20.43 -26.77
CA GLU A 64 34.80 -21.83 -26.47
C GLU A 64 34.60 -22.76 -27.68
N PHE A 65 33.93 -22.30 -28.73
CA PHE A 65 33.62 -23.11 -29.92
C PHE A 65 34.39 -22.64 -31.15
N VAL A 66 34.76 -23.60 -32.01
CA VAL A 66 35.48 -23.34 -33.26
C VAL A 66 34.48 -23.10 -34.37
N ALA A 67 34.67 -22.01 -35.13
CA ALA A 67 33.84 -21.70 -36.28
C ALA A 67 33.99 -22.76 -37.38
N THR A 68 32.86 -23.20 -37.94
CA THR A 68 32.78 -24.15 -39.05
C THR A 68 31.75 -23.66 -40.07
N ASP A 69 31.68 -24.26 -41.25
CA ASP A 69 30.69 -23.87 -42.27
C ASP A 69 29.24 -23.96 -41.77
N ALA A 70 28.95 -24.92 -40.87
CA ALA A 70 27.66 -25.07 -40.21
C ALA A 70 27.50 -24.19 -38.95
N MET A 71 28.61 -23.68 -38.39
CA MET A 71 28.62 -22.79 -37.23
C MET A 71 29.50 -21.56 -37.49
N PRO A 72 29.00 -20.59 -38.27
CA PRO A 72 29.74 -19.37 -38.57
C PRO A 72 30.13 -18.59 -37.31
N SER A 73 31.22 -17.83 -37.38
CA SER A 73 31.66 -17.00 -36.25
C SER A 73 30.65 -15.89 -35.86
N SER A 74 29.86 -15.42 -36.83
CA SER A 74 28.78 -14.46 -36.62
C SER A 74 27.62 -14.73 -37.56
N VAL A 75 26.39 -14.55 -37.07
CA VAL A 75 25.15 -14.78 -37.82
C VAL A 75 24.16 -13.64 -37.56
N GLY A 76 23.34 -13.32 -38.56
CA GLY A 76 22.29 -12.31 -38.44
C GLY A 76 21.12 -12.76 -37.55
N VAL A 77 20.25 -11.81 -37.18
CA VAL A 77 19.09 -12.07 -36.31
C VAL A 77 18.18 -13.18 -36.86
N ASP A 78 18.04 -13.25 -38.19
CA ASP A 78 17.16 -14.20 -38.87
C ASP A 78 17.68 -15.65 -38.85
N PHE A 79 18.94 -15.88 -38.46
CA PHE A 79 19.53 -17.21 -38.43
C PHE A 79 18.83 -18.16 -37.45
N PHE A 80 18.24 -17.60 -36.39
CA PHE A 80 17.41 -18.32 -35.40
C PHE A 80 15.94 -17.89 -35.44
N ALA A 81 15.48 -17.31 -36.55
CA ALA A 81 14.08 -16.91 -36.69
C ALA A 81 13.15 -18.11 -36.51
N TYR A 82 12.05 -17.87 -35.79
CA TYR A 82 10.95 -18.80 -35.65
C TYR A 82 9.87 -18.40 -36.65
N SER A 83 9.51 -19.31 -37.56
CA SER A 83 8.24 -19.21 -38.30
C SER A 83 7.31 -20.32 -37.84
N ASP A 84 6.00 -20.13 -38.03
CA ASP A 84 4.95 -21.04 -37.55
C ASP A 84 5.18 -22.52 -37.94
N ASP A 85 5.93 -22.78 -39.02
CA ASP A 85 6.20 -24.12 -39.52
C ASP A 85 7.66 -24.60 -39.38
N LYS A 86 8.63 -23.74 -39.03
CA LYS A 86 10.06 -24.13 -38.91
C LYS A 86 10.84 -23.28 -37.91
N GLN A 87 11.58 -23.97 -37.04
CA GLN A 87 12.65 -23.38 -36.25
C GLN A 87 13.98 -23.51 -37.00
N ASN A 88 14.48 -22.41 -37.55
CA ASN A 88 15.80 -22.40 -38.19
C ASN A 88 16.90 -22.50 -37.12
N ASN A 89 17.79 -23.48 -37.27
CA ASN A 89 19.02 -23.64 -36.50
C ASN A 89 18.87 -23.61 -34.97
N ALA A 90 17.68 -23.89 -34.42
CA ALA A 90 17.42 -23.77 -32.99
C ALA A 90 18.35 -24.64 -32.12
N HIS A 91 18.78 -25.79 -32.63
CA HIS A 91 19.74 -26.69 -31.99
C HIS A 91 21.13 -26.07 -31.79
N LEU A 92 21.50 -25.05 -32.58
CA LEU A 92 22.77 -24.32 -32.47
C LEU A 92 22.68 -23.08 -31.57
N ARG A 93 21.48 -22.65 -31.17
CA ARG A 93 21.26 -21.38 -30.47
C ARG A 93 22.04 -21.25 -29.16
N GLY A 94 22.22 -22.34 -28.41
CA GLY A 94 22.96 -22.34 -27.15
C GLY A 94 24.47 -22.07 -27.28
N LEU A 95 25.01 -22.20 -28.49
CA LEU A 95 26.43 -22.01 -28.81
C LEU A 95 26.79 -20.55 -29.11
N TYR A 96 25.78 -19.70 -29.32
CA TYR A 96 25.96 -18.30 -29.66
C TYR A 96 25.51 -17.37 -28.53
N GLU A 97 26.08 -16.17 -28.53
CA GLU A 97 25.69 -15.06 -27.67
C GLU A 97 25.08 -13.94 -28.51
N PRO A 98 24.03 -13.25 -28.02
CA PRO A 98 23.43 -12.15 -28.74
C PRO A 98 24.41 -10.98 -28.86
N THR A 99 24.56 -10.44 -30.06
CA THR A 99 25.28 -9.21 -30.32
C THR A 99 24.30 -8.05 -30.49
N TYR A 100 24.65 -6.91 -29.91
CA TYR A 100 23.80 -5.72 -29.89
C TYR A 100 24.50 -4.54 -30.55
N GLU A 101 23.76 -3.81 -31.37
CA GLU A 101 24.17 -2.52 -31.90
C GLU A 101 23.57 -1.38 -31.06
N PRO A 102 24.38 -0.37 -30.69
CA PRO A 102 23.87 0.81 -30.01
C PRO A 102 23.03 1.64 -30.99
N VAL A 103 21.76 1.84 -30.64
CA VAL A 103 20.88 2.81 -31.31
C VAL A 103 21.02 4.14 -30.55
N PRO A 104 21.57 5.19 -31.17
CA PRO A 104 21.77 6.47 -30.50
C PRO A 104 20.43 7.14 -30.18
N GLU A 105 20.43 7.99 -29.15
CA GLU A 105 19.28 8.84 -28.83
C GLU A 105 18.88 9.68 -30.03
N LYS A 106 17.58 9.72 -30.33
CA LYS A 106 17.01 10.56 -31.38
C LYS A 106 15.98 11.50 -30.78
N ALA A 107 16.10 12.79 -31.10
CA ALA A 107 15.14 13.82 -30.73
C ALA A 107 14.52 14.39 -32.01
N GLU A 108 13.24 14.13 -32.23
CA GLU A 108 12.50 14.61 -33.40
C GLU A 108 11.55 15.74 -33.00
N PRO A 109 11.57 16.89 -33.69
CA PRO A 109 10.65 17.98 -33.37
C PRO A 109 9.22 17.57 -33.72
N ILE A 110 8.27 17.85 -32.82
CA ILE A 110 6.85 17.55 -33.00
C ILE A 110 6.01 18.78 -32.68
N GLU A 111 5.00 19.04 -33.50
CA GLU A 111 3.97 20.02 -33.20
C GLU A 111 2.94 19.46 -32.23
N ILE A 112 2.74 20.17 -31.12
CA ILE A 112 1.74 19.83 -30.12
C ILE A 112 0.74 20.98 -29.95
N GLU A 113 -0.49 20.62 -29.61
CA GLU A 113 -1.56 21.55 -29.25
C GLU A 113 -1.95 21.25 -27.79
N LEU A 114 -1.91 22.27 -26.93
CA LEU A 114 -2.23 22.14 -25.51
C LEU A 114 -3.69 22.52 -25.27
N GLU A 115 -4.47 21.57 -24.78
CA GLU A 115 -5.85 21.80 -24.34
C GLU A 115 -5.87 21.95 -22.83
N ILE A 116 -6.12 23.17 -22.34
CA ILE A 116 -6.22 23.44 -20.91
C ILE A 116 -7.59 22.97 -20.43
N ILE A 117 -7.62 21.86 -19.69
CA ILE A 117 -8.86 21.27 -19.16
C ILE A 117 -9.17 21.75 -17.74
N ALA A 118 -8.18 22.24 -17.01
CA ALA A 118 -8.36 22.80 -15.67
C ALA A 118 -7.24 23.80 -15.33
N THR A 119 -7.58 24.79 -14.51
CA THR A 119 -6.62 25.71 -13.88
C THR A 119 -6.78 25.60 -12.37
N VAL A 120 -5.68 25.35 -11.66
CA VAL A 120 -5.64 25.23 -10.21
C VAL A 120 -4.87 26.41 -9.65
N ASP A 121 -5.50 27.14 -8.74
CA ASP A 121 -4.88 28.22 -7.99
C ASP A 121 -4.02 27.63 -6.87
N GLY A 122 -2.72 27.50 -7.11
CA GLY A 122 -1.75 26.97 -6.16
C GLY A 122 -0.92 25.80 -6.69
N GLU A 123 -0.13 25.20 -5.80
CA GLU A 123 0.68 24.02 -6.10
C GLU A 123 -0.15 22.76 -5.87
N LEU A 124 -0.11 21.81 -6.83
CA LEU A 124 -0.66 20.49 -6.59
C LEU A 124 0.26 19.72 -5.65
N VAL A 125 -0.18 19.58 -4.41
CA VAL A 125 0.57 18.92 -3.35
C VAL A 125 0.52 17.41 -3.56
N GLN A 126 1.55 16.85 -4.20
CA GLN A 126 1.74 15.41 -4.37
C GLN A 126 2.17 14.75 -3.05
N LYS A 127 1.29 14.72 -2.05
CA LYS A 127 1.60 14.05 -0.78
C LYS A 127 1.25 12.58 -0.85
N ALA A 128 2.28 11.76 -0.74
CA ALA A 128 2.10 10.33 -0.69
C ALA A 128 1.46 9.90 0.66
N MET A 129 0.38 9.13 0.58
CA MET A 129 -0.23 8.36 1.65
C MET A 129 0.38 6.96 1.63
N ASN A 130 0.91 6.52 2.77
CA ASN A 130 1.47 5.20 2.90
C ASN A 130 1.20 4.65 4.31
N PHE A 131 0.21 3.78 4.42
CA PHE A 131 -0.10 3.06 5.64
C PHE A 131 0.19 1.57 5.46
N PRO A 132 1.33 1.05 5.95
CA PRO A 132 1.65 -0.36 5.82
C PRO A 132 0.73 -1.18 6.72
N VAL A 133 0.12 -2.23 6.15
CA VAL A 133 -0.89 -3.07 6.82
C VAL A 133 -0.47 -4.54 6.85
N TYR A 134 -0.86 -5.24 7.92
CA TYR A 134 -0.68 -6.69 8.01
C TYR A 134 -1.53 -7.42 6.97
N GLY A 135 -1.00 -8.55 6.50
CA GLY A 135 -1.75 -9.51 5.68
C GLY A 135 -2.91 -10.19 6.43
N THR A 136 -3.58 -11.10 5.73
CA THR A 136 -4.68 -11.90 6.27
C THR A 136 -4.23 -12.64 7.53
N TYR A 137 -3.01 -13.21 7.49
CA TYR A 137 -2.46 -13.93 8.62
C TYR A 137 -1.40 -13.11 9.36
N SER A 138 -1.44 -13.18 10.68
CA SER A 138 -0.58 -12.39 11.58
C SER A 138 0.92 -12.64 11.41
N HIS A 139 1.32 -13.81 10.91
CA HIS A 139 2.71 -14.21 10.67
C HIS A 139 3.27 -13.74 9.32
N GLU A 140 2.43 -13.26 8.40
CA GLU A 140 2.87 -12.79 7.08
C GLU A 140 3.58 -11.43 7.14
N GLY A 141 3.46 -10.71 8.26
CA GLY A 141 4.00 -9.38 8.42
C GLY A 141 3.23 -8.32 7.62
N LYS A 142 3.82 -7.12 7.52
CA LYS A 142 3.29 -6.00 6.74
C LYS A 142 3.69 -6.16 5.28
N ARG A 143 2.86 -6.87 4.51
CA ARG A 143 3.13 -7.11 3.08
C ARG A 143 2.60 -6.01 2.17
N TRP A 144 1.54 -5.33 2.58
CA TRP A 144 0.80 -4.40 1.72
C TRP A 144 0.76 -3.02 2.36
N SER A 145 0.44 -2.01 1.57
CA SER A 145 0.23 -0.65 2.07
C SER A 145 -1.03 -0.05 1.45
N VAL A 146 -1.82 0.61 2.26
CA VAL A 146 -2.93 1.44 1.80
C VAL A 146 -2.31 2.74 1.29
N THR A 147 -2.50 3.00 0.00
CA THR A 147 -1.92 4.12 -0.76
C THR A 147 -3.02 4.91 -1.45
N GLU A 148 -2.67 5.91 -2.26
CA GLU A 148 -3.62 6.75 -3.01
C GLU A 148 -4.54 5.93 -3.92
N GLN A 149 -4.06 4.77 -4.37
CA GLN A 149 -4.85 3.85 -5.20
C GLN A 149 -6.03 3.23 -4.46
N SER A 150 -5.96 3.16 -3.13
CA SER A 150 -7.05 2.65 -2.28
C SER A 150 -8.12 3.72 -1.99
N ILE A 151 -7.88 4.97 -2.38
CA ILE A 151 -8.79 6.08 -2.13
C ILE A 151 -9.96 6.02 -3.09
N GLN A 152 -11.17 6.09 -2.53
CA GLN A 152 -12.42 6.12 -3.26
C GLN A 152 -12.92 7.57 -3.32
N VAL A 153 -13.02 8.11 -4.52
CA VAL A 153 -13.73 9.36 -4.79
C VAL A 153 -15.11 9.07 -5.37
N SER A 154 -16.04 10.03 -5.26
CA SER A 154 -17.42 9.87 -5.73
C SER A 154 -17.46 9.62 -7.25
N LEU A 155 -18.51 8.95 -7.75
CA LEU A 155 -18.64 8.69 -9.19
C LEU A 155 -18.71 9.99 -10.00
N LEU A 156 -19.37 11.02 -9.48
CA LEU A 156 -19.46 12.32 -10.14
C LEU A 156 -18.09 12.98 -10.25
N ASP A 157 -17.29 12.93 -9.18
CA ASP A 157 -15.94 13.50 -9.21
C ASP A 157 -15.02 12.74 -10.16
N ARG A 158 -15.15 11.40 -10.27
CA ARG A 158 -14.36 10.61 -11.26
C ARG A 158 -14.64 10.98 -12.71
N ILE A 159 -15.86 11.44 -13.00
CA ILE A 159 -16.29 11.79 -14.35
C ILE A 159 -15.93 13.24 -14.66
N THR A 160 -16.05 14.13 -13.68
CA THR A 160 -15.94 15.57 -13.87
C THR A 160 -14.52 16.10 -13.65
N ALA A 161 -13.78 15.53 -12.70
CA ALA A 161 -12.43 15.94 -12.39
C ALA A 161 -11.40 15.05 -13.12
N PRO A 162 -10.31 15.63 -13.65
CA PRO A 162 -9.16 14.86 -14.11
C PRO A 162 -8.58 14.00 -12.98
N SER A 163 -8.04 12.83 -13.34
CA SER A 163 -7.51 11.87 -12.36
C SER A 163 -6.40 12.42 -11.46
N LEU A 164 -5.68 13.45 -11.90
CA LEU A 164 -4.68 14.16 -11.08
C LEU A 164 -5.31 15.02 -9.98
N LEU A 165 -6.50 15.58 -10.21
CA LEU A 165 -7.21 16.45 -9.26
C LEU A 165 -8.06 15.67 -8.26
N HIS A 166 -8.12 14.34 -8.37
CA HIS A 166 -8.80 13.49 -7.39
C HIS A 166 -8.22 13.62 -5.97
N GLN A 167 -7.03 14.19 -5.81
CA GLN A 167 -6.45 14.45 -4.50
C GLN A 167 -7.10 15.62 -3.76
N GLU A 168 -7.75 16.54 -4.50
CA GLU A 168 -8.34 17.78 -3.99
C GLU A 168 -9.86 17.69 -3.79
N VAL A 169 -10.46 16.55 -4.15
CA VAL A 169 -11.91 16.33 -4.01
C VAL A 169 -12.22 15.47 -2.79
N PRO A 170 -13.46 15.52 -2.28
CA PRO A 170 -13.90 14.68 -1.18
C PRO A 170 -13.65 13.19 -1.46
N CYS A 171 -13.05 12.53 -0.48
CA CYS A 171 -12.56 11.17 -0.65
C CYS A 171 -12.72 10.34 0.61
N GLN A 172 -12.74 9.02 0.44
CA GLN A 172 -12.89 8.08 1.54
C GLN A 172 -12.10 6.79 1.30
N LEU A 173 -11.80 6.06 2.37
CA LEU A 173 -11.30 4.70 2.29
C LEU A 173 -12.46 3.70 2.30
N SER A 174 -12.19 2.47 1.89
CA SER A 174 -13.14 1.38 2.16
C SER A 174 -13.19 1.09 3.66
N SER A 175 -14.30 0.52 4.15
CA SER A 175 -14.40 0.01 5.52
C SER A 175 -13.33 -1.06 5.81
N GLU A 176 -12.99 -1.88 4.80
CA GLU A 176 -11.94 -2.89 4.90
C GLU A 176 -10.54 -2.28 5.09
N ASP A 177 -10.18 -1.26 4.30
CA ASP A 177 -8.87 -0.63 4.40
C ASP A 177 -8.76 0.18 5.70
N SER A 178 -9.83 0.86 6.08
CA SER A 178 -9.93 1.55 7.38
C SER A 178 -9.70 0.56 8.53
N PHE A 179 -10.35 -0.61 8.48
CA PHE A 179 -10.16 -1.69 9.45
C PHE A 179 -8.72 -2.21 9.47
N LYS A 180 -8.11 -2.48 8.31
CA LYS A 180 -6.73 -2.98 8.22
C LYS A 180 -5.73 -1.98 8.82
N ILE A 181 -5.92 -0.68 8.57
CA ILE A 181 -5.11 0.38 9.16
C ILE A 181 -5.25 0.37 10.69
N ILE A 182 -6.48 0.38 11.20
CA ILE A 182 -6.74 0.36 12.65
C ILE A 182 -6.14 -0.88 13.30
N ARG A 183 -6.44 -2.07 12.77
CA ARG A 183 -5.92 -3.35 13.26
C ARG A 183 -4.40 -3.36 13.32
N THR A 184 -3.74 -2.88 12.26
CA THR A 184 -2.28 -2.83 12.21
C THR A 184 -1.72 -1.87 13.25
N HIS A 185 -2.29 -0.66 13.34
CA HIS A 185 -1.82 0.35 14.28
C HIS A 185 -2.00 -0.10 15.74
N VAL A 186 -3.14 -0.72 16.07
CA VAL A 186 -3.39 -1.29 17.40
C VAL A 186 -2.36 -2.38 17.73
N LYS A 187 -2.11 -3.30 16.80
CA LYS A 187 -1.16 -4.39 17.00
C LYS A 187 0.27 -3.91 17.24
N ASP A 188 0.68 -2.85 16.54
CA ASP A 188 2.04 -2.31 16.66
C ASP A 188 2.26 -1.50 17.95
N ASN A 189 1.20 -0.89 18.51
CA ASN A 189 1.33 0.14 19.55
C ASN A 189 0.65 -0.23 20.89
N ILE A 190 0.00 -1.39 20.98
CA ILE A 190 -0.66 -1.81 22.23
C ILE A 190 0.37 -2.08 23.34
N ASP A 191 0.13 -1.53 24.53
CA ASP A 191 0.93 -1.89 25.71
C ASP A 191 0.41 -3.21 26.29
N PRO A 192 1.17 -4.32 26.20
CA PRO A 192 0.75 -5.63 26.71
C PRO A 192 0.58 -5.67 28.23
N LYS A 193 1.09 -4.67 28.97
CA LYS A 193 0.88 -4.55 30.41
C LYS A 193 -0.52 -4.04 30.75
N VAL A 194 -1.10 -3.18 29.91
CA VAL A 194 -2.39 -2.53 30.16
C VAL A 194 -3.52 -3.19 29.38
N ALA A 195 -3.27 -3.62 28.14
CA ALA A 195 -4.29 -4.19 27.27
C ALA A 195 -3.76 -5.43 26.53
N ALA A 196 -4.67 -6.23 26.00
CA ALA A 196 -4.36 -7.39 25.20
C ALA A 196 -5.40 -7.56 24.09
N ILE A 197 -4.94 -7.94 22.91
CA ILE A 197 -5.82 -8.31 21.80
C ILE A 197 -6.31 -9.75 22.05
N THR A 198 -7.63 -9.94 22.09
CA THR A 198 -8.24 -11.26 22.29
C THR A 198 -8.77 -11.88 21.00
N SER A 199 -9.02 -11.07 19.99
CA SER A 199 -9.40 -11.54 18.65
C SER A 199 -8.66 -10.68 17.63
N ASP A 200 -7.85 -11.32 16.79
CA ASP A 200 -6.98 -10.70 15.78
C ASP A 200 -7.20 -11.41 14.44
N TYR A 201 -8.37 -11.18 13.81
CA TYR A 201 -8.71 -11.76 12.52
C TYR A 201 -8.81 -10.67 11.44
N ASP A 202 -8.82 -11.09 10.19
CA ASP A 202 -9.03 -10.19 9.05
C ASP A 202 -10.50 -9.69 8.96
N PHE A 203 -11.42 -10.33 9.68
CA PHE A 203 -12.84 -9.99 9.74
C PHE A 203 -13.30 -9.42 11.09
N CYS A 204 -12.46 -9.42 12.14
CA CYS A 204 -12.80 -8.78 13.41
C CYS A 204 -11.56 -8.51 14.28
N LEU A 205 -11.67 -7.49 15.14
CA LEU A 205 -10.67 -7.12 16.13
C LEU A 205 -11.35 -6.89 17.48
N THR A 206 -10.82 -7.48 18.55
CA THR A 206 -11.26 -7.21 19.93
C THR A 206 -10.06 -6.95 20.82
N VAL A 207 -10.13 -5.85 21.55
CA VAL A 207 -9.13 -5.44 22.54
C VAL A 207 -9.76 -5.46 23.92
N GLN A 208 -9.11 -6.19 24.83
CA GLN A 208 -9.48 -6.21 26.24
C GLN A 208 -8.44 -5.50 27.09
N LYS A 209 -8.92 -4.77 28.08
CA LYS A 209 -8.11 -4.07 29.05
C LYS A 209 -7.94 -4.90 30.31
N LYS A 210 -6.72 -4.93 30.84
CA LYS A 210 -6.38 -5.55 32.11
C LYS A 210 -6.55 -4.51 33.21
N ILE A 211 -7.56 -4.70 34.04
CA ILE A 211 -7.85 -3.81 35.15
C ILE A 211 -7.38 -4.51 36.42
N LYS A 212 -6.49 -3.86 37.17
CA LYS A 212 -6.01 -4.38 38.46
C LYS A 212 -7.14 -4.27 39.47
N LEU A 213 -7.43 -5.39 40.13
CA LEU A 213 -8.41 -5.43 41.21
C LEU A 213 -7.85 -4.71 42.44
N ALA A 214 -8.70 -3.97 43.15
CA ALA A 214 -8.32 -3.30 44.39
C ALA A 214 -8.04 -4.32 45.51
N GLU A 215 -8.82 -5.40 45.54
CA GLU A 215 -8.65 -6.54 46.44
C GLU A 215 -8.56 -7.84 45.61
N PRO A 216 -7.57 -8.71 45.85
CA PRO A 216 -7.46 -9.98 45.12
C PRO A 216 -8.62 -10.93 45.43
N GLU A 217 -9.22 -11.51 44.39
CA GLU A 217 -10.32 -12.47 44.53
C GLU A 217 -9.77 -13.91 44.66
N PRO A 218 -10.04 -14.64 45.75
CA PRO A 218 -9.56 -16.01 45.89
C PRO A 218 -10.34 -16.98 44.99
N TYR A 219 -9.63 -17.92 44.35
CA TYR A 219 -10.24 -19.03 43.62
C TYR A 219 -9.47 -20.33 43.87
N THR A 220 -10.17 -21.45 43.79
CA THR A 220 -9.57 -22.77 44.02
C THR A 220 -9.32 -23.45 42.68
N ARG A 221 -8.08 -23.95 42.46
CA ARG A 221 -7.78 -24.80 41.30
C ARG A 221 -7.10 -26.10 41.72
N ASP A 222 -7.28 -27.13 40.91
CA ASP A 222 -6.52 -28.37 41.05
C ASP A 222 -5.13 -28.20 40.44
N ALA A 223 -4.10 -28.19 41.28
CA ALA A 223 -2.71 -28.08 40.86
C ALA A 223 -2.22 -29.32 40.08
N ASN A 224 -2.92 -30.45 40.18
CA ASN A 224 -2.59 -31.70 39.47
C ASN A 224 -3.38 -31.87 38.16
N PHE A 225 -4.14 -30.85 37.74
CA PHE A 225 -4.90 -30.89 36.50
C PHE A 225 -3.95 -30.90 35.28
N SER A 226 -3.99 -31.98 34.50
CA SER A 226 -3.28 -32.13 33.22
C SER A 226 -4.26 -32.63 32.16
N PHE A 227 -4.30 -31.93 31.02
CA PHE A 227 -5.20 -32.27 29.91
C PHE A 227 -4.78 -33.55 29.16
N PHE A 228 -3.50 -33.93 29.26
CA PHE A 228 -2.89 -35.03 28.50
C PHE A 228 -2.33 -36.18 29.38
N GLY A 229 -2.61 -36.21 30.68
CA GLY A 229 -2.01 -37.17 31.62
C GLY A 229 -2.99 -37.83 32.58
N ARG A 230 -2.76 -39.13 32.89
CA ARG A 230 -3.56 -39.93 33.84
C ARG A 230 -3.64 -39.26 35.22
N ARG A 231 -4.87 -39.13 35.72
CA ARG A 231 -5.28 -38.40 36.93
C ARG A 231 -4.48 -38.81 38.18
N ARG A 232 -3.56 -37.95 38.63
CA ARG A 232 -3.09 -37.92 40.03
C ARG A 232 -4.26 -37.43 40.91
N LYS A 233 -4.26 -37.76 42.21
CA LYS A 233 -5.29 -37.25 43.15
C LYS A 233 -5.32 -35.72 43.09
N PRO A 234 -6.51 -35.10 43.00
CA PRO A 234 -6.62 -33.64 42.89
C PRO A 234 -5.99 -32.99 44.12
N ARG A 235 -5.12 -32.01 43.89
CA ARG A 235 -4.53 -31.18 44.94
C ARG A 235 -5.10 -29.78 44.77
N MET A 236 -6.14 -29.50 45.53
CA MET A 236 -6.78 -28.18 45.53
C MET A 236 -5.84 -27.16 46.20
N VAL A 237 -5.54 -26.09 45.47
CA VAL A 237 -4.75 -24.95 45.94
C VAL A 237 -5.57 -23.69 45.74
N THR A 238 -5.57 -22.81 46.74
CA THR A 238 -6.17 -21.48 46.64
C THR A 238 -5.16 -20.54 46.01
N ASP A 239 -5.53 -19.97 44.86
CA ASP A 239 -4.81 -18.89 44.19
C ASP A 239 -5.66 -17.61 44.22
N TYR A 240 -5.04 -16.48 43.85
CA TYR A 240 -5.69 -15.18 43.85
C TYR A 240 -5.71 -14.59 42.45
N ARG A 241 -6.88 -14.14 42.02
CA ARG A 241 -7.04 -13.33 40.83
C ARG A 241 -6.73 -11.89 41.20
N THR A 242 -5.77 -11.30 40.50
CA THR A 242 -5.33 -9.91 40.72
C THR A 242 -5.85 -8.95 39.63
N GLU A 243 -6.41 -9.49 38.55
CA GLU A 243 -6.81 -8.72 37.37
C GLU A 243 -8.14 -9.22 36.80
N ARG A 244 -8.99 -8.28 36.37
CA ARG A 244 -10.15 -8.54 35.52
C ARG A 244 -9.92 -8.00 34.11
N LYS A 245 -10.59 -8.61 33.13
CA LYS A 245 -10.49 -8.23 31.72
C LYS A 245 -11.82 -7.66 31.26
N LEU A 246 -11.80 -6.50 30.60
CA LEU A 246 -12.98 -5.84 30.06
C LEU A 246 -12.75 -5.52 28.58
N VAL A 247 -13.72 -5.79 27.71
CA VAL A 247 -13.66 -5.36 26.30
C VAL A 247 -13.79 -3.84 26.25
N VAL A 248 -12.81 -3.18 25.65
CA VAL A 248 -12.77 -1.71 25.53
C VAL A 248 -12.88 -1.24 24.09
N TYR A 249 -12.54 -2.11 23.14
CA TYR A 249 -12.66 -1.80 21.73
C TYR A 249 -12.94 -3.07 20.94
N GLU A 250 -13.95 -3.02 20.09
CA GLU A 250 -14.27 -4.08 19.14
C GLU A 250 -14.75 -3.49 17.84
N THR A 251 -14.25 -3.99 16.72
CA THR A 251 -14.63 -3.51 15.39
C THR A 251 -14.50 -4.62 14.35
N ALA A 252 -15.32 -4.53 13.31
CA ALA A 252 -15.28 -5.43 12.16
C ALA A 252 -15.51 -4.64 10.86
N PRO A 253 -14.85 -5.00 9.75
CA PRO A 253 -15.10 -4.36 8.46
C PRO A 253 -16.47 -4.77 7.90
N LEU A 254 -17.04 -3.93 7.05
CA LEU A 254 -18.19 -4.30 6.24
C LEU A 254 -17.72 -5.21 5.10
N ARG A 255 -18.15 -6.48 5.09
CA ARG A 255 -17.85 -7.46 4.04
C ARG A 255 -19.15 -7.99 3.44
N GLY A 256 -19.31 -7.90 2.12
CA GLY A 256 -20.53 -8.37 1.45
C GLY A 256 -21.82 -7.67 1.89
N GLY A 257 -21.72 -6.46 2.44
CA GLY A 257 -22.87 -5.72 2.98
C GLY A 257 -23.23 -6.03 4.44
N GLU A 258 -22.51 -6.96 5.08
CA GLU A 258 -22.76 -7.34 6.47
C GLU A 258 -21.53 -7.12 7.35
N VAL A 259 -21.78 -6.94 8.64
CA VAL A 259 -20.76 -6.84 9.70
C VAL A 259 -20.77 -8.13 10.49
N TYR A 260 -19.59 -8.58 10.93
CA TYR A 260 -19.49 -9.78 11.74
C TYR A 260 -20.35 -9.66 13.02
N LYS A 261 -21.13 -10.71 13.31
CA LYS A 261 -22.18 -10.67 14.32
C LYS A 261 -21.62 -10.29 15.71
N GLY A 262 -22.21 -9.26 16.30
CA GLY A 262 -21.85 -8.79 17.64
C GLY A 262 -20.68 -7.81 17.68
N TYR A 263 -20.25 -7.29 16.53
CA TYR A 263 -19.18 -6.29 16.45
C TYR A 263 -19.69 -4.97 15.90
N THR A 264 -19.05 -3.88 16.33
CA THR A 264 -19.29 -2.55 15.78
C THR A 264 -18.72 -2.46 14.36
N LYS A 265 -19.44 -1.80 13.46
CA LYS A 265 -18.99 -1.54 12.09
C LYS A 265 -17.79 -0.60 12.11
N THR A 266 -16.74 -0.94 11.37
CA THR A 266 -15.64 0.00 11.10
C THR A 266 -16.14 1.05 10.13
N GLU A 267 -16.24 2.29 10.60
CA GLU A 267 -16.60 3.40 9.72
C GLU A 267 -15.45 3.73 8.76
N PRO A 268 -15.76 3.97 7.47
CA PRO A 268 -14.81 4.51 6.50
C PRO A 268 -14.18 5.81 7.00
N PHE A 269 -12.85 5.93 6.87
CA PHE A 269 -12.22 7.24 6.99
C PHE A 269 -12.62 8.13 5.81
N THR A 270 -12.93 9.38 6.11
CA THR A 270 -13.37 10.40 5.13
C THR A 270 -12.56 11.67 5.29
N GLY A 271 -12.45 12.46 4.21
CA GLY A 271 -11.86 13.80 4.23
C GLY A 271 -12.30 14.61 3.00
N HIS A 272 -12.21 15.93 3.07
CA HIS A 272 -12.52 16.80 1.93
C HIS A 272 -11.44 16.76 0.85
N ASN A 273 -10.24 16.33 1.20
CA ASN A 273 -9.14 16.03 0.29
C ASN A 273 -8.25 14.93 0.90
N VAL A 274 -7.25 14.48 0.14
CA VAL A 274 -6.36 13.38 0.57
C VAL A 274 -5.50 13.78 1.77
N GLN A 275 -5.11 15.06 1.87
CA GLN A 275 -4.32 15.55 3.00
C GLN A 275 -5.13 15.49 4.30
N GLU A 276 -6.37 15.95 4.28
CA GLU A 276 -7.26 15.92 5.44
C GLU A 276 -7.62 14.48 5.82
N LEU A 277 -7.88 13.61 4.83
CA LEU A 277 -8.11 12.18 5.08
C LEU A 277 -6.94 11.57 5.88
N LYS A 278 -5.69 11.86 5.46
CA LYS A 278 -4.50 11.41 6.18
C LYS A 278 -4.45 11.94 7.62
N GLN A 279 -4.74 13.22 7.81
CA GLN A 279 -4.76 13.85 9.14
C GLN A 279 -5.84 13.24 10.03
N ASN A 280 -7.03 12.97 9.49
CA ASN A 280 -8.15 12.34 10.19
C ASN A 280 -7.79 10.92 10.63
N ILE A 281 -7.12 10.14 9.77
CA ILE A 281 -6.61 8.81 10.11
C ILE A 281 -5.61 8.92 11.27
N GLU A 282 -4.58 9.76 11.14
CA GLU A 282 -3.53 9.90 12.15
C GLU A 282 -4.09 10.38 13.51
N ALA A 283 -5.03 11.34 13.49
CA ALA A 283 -5.69 11.84 14.69
C ALA A 283 -6.51 10.74 15.38
N TYR A 284 -7.35 10.03 14.61
CA TYR A 284 -8.17 8.94 15.13
C TYR A 284 -7.32 7.84 15.76
N LEU A 285 -6.26 7.41 15.07
CA LEU A 285 -5.35 6.36 15.55
C LEU A 285 -4.65 6.76 16.84
N LYS A 286 -4.24 8.03 16.95
CA LYS A 286 -3.60 8.58 18.15
C LYS A 286 -4.57 8.58 19.34
N GLU A 287 -5.80 9.03 19.14
CA GLU A 287 -6.83 9.08 20.18
C GLU A 287 -7.20 7.66 20.65
N LEU A 288 -7.42 6.74 19.70
CA LEU A 288 -7.72 5.34 19.97
C LEU A 288 -6.64 4.69 20.84
N MET A 289 -5.36 4.86 20.48
CA MET A 289 -4.26 4.28 21.25
C MET A 289 -4.10 4.94 22.62
N ALA A 290 -4.34 6.24 22.73
CA ALA A 290 -4.33 6.93 24.02
C ALA A 290 -5.39 6.33 24.97
N GLU A 291 -6.58 6.00 24.46
CA GLU A 291 -7.64 5.38 25.25
C GLU A 291 -7.33 3.92 25.61
N ILE A 292 -6.88 3.11 24.64
CA ILE A 292 -6.53 1.70 24.86
C ILE A 292 -5.42 1.58 25.91
N ASN A 293 -4.35 2.36 25.78
CA ASN A 293 -3.17 2.27 26.64
C ASN A 293 -3.29 3.03 27.98
N LYS A 294 -4.40 3.75 28.22
CA LYS A 294 -4.62 4.46 29.49
C LYS A 294 -4.73 3.47 30.66
N PRO A 295 -3.84 3.42 31.67
CA PRO A 295 -3.94 2.42 32.72
C PRO A 295 -5.21 2.62 33.58
N LEU A 296 -5.89 1.51 33.91
CA LEU A 296 -7.10 1.51 34.75
C LEU A 296 -6.91 0.59 35.97
N VAL A 297 -7.42 1.03 37.11
CA VAL A 297 -7.44 0.29 38.38
C VAL A 297 -8.85 0.35 38.96
N ASP A 298 -9.26 -0.70 39.65
CA ASP A 298 -10.54 -0.68 40.35
C ASP A 298 -10.55 0.41 41.44
N CYS A 299 -11.68 1.10 41.53
CA CYS A 299 -11.93 2.04 42.60
C CYS A 299 -11.94 1.30 43.96
N PRO A 300 -11.04 1.63 44.90
CA PRO A 300 -10.97 0.96 46.20
C PRO A 300 -12.22 1.23 47.04
N ASN A 301 -12.84 2.40 46.87
CA ASN A 301 -14.01 2.80 47.64
C ASN A 301 -15.33 2.23 47.08
N CYS A 302 -15.30 1.72 45.85
CA CYS A 302 -16.48 1.28 45.11
C CYS A 302 -16.63 -0.25 45.12
N LYS A 303 -15.81 -0.99 45.89
CA LYS A 303 -15.78 -2.46 45.93
C LYS A 303 -15.72 -3.10 44.52
N GLY A 304 -14.95 -2.50 43.61
CA GLY A 304 -14.79 -3.01 42.23
C GLY A 304 -15.92 -2.64 41.24
N HIS A 305 -16.94 -1.88 41.65
CA HIS A 305 -18.02 -1.43 40.74
C HIS A 305 -17.59 -0.25 39.85
N GLY A 306 -16.58 0.53 40.26
CA GLY A 306 -16.03 1.64 39.49
C GLY A 306 -14.59 1.38 39.06
N VAL A 307 -14.15 2.05 37.99
CA VAL A 307 -12.76 2.07 37.53
C VAL A 307 -12.22 3.49 37.58
N MET A 308 -10.96 3.63 37.97
CA MET A 308 -10.23 4.89 37.99
C MET A 308 -9.01 4.79 37.09
N THR A 309 -8.51 5.93 36.64
CA THR A 309 -7.23 6.03 35.97
C THR A 309 -6.11 5.88 36.99
N ALA A 310 -5.15 5.00 36.70
CA ALA A 310 -3.99 4.77 37.56
C ALA A 310 -3.05 5.99 37.58
#